data_AF-A0A3D1EW05-F1
#
_entry.id   AF-A0A3D1EW05-F1
#
_cell.length_a   1.000
_cell.length_b   1.000
_cell.length_c   1.000
_cell.angle_alpha   90.00
_cell.angle_beta   90.00
_cell.angle_gamma   90.00
#
_symmetry.space_group_name_H-M   'P 1'
#
loop_
_entity.id
_entity.type
_entity.pdbx_description
1 polymer ?
#
loop_
_entity_poly.entity_id
_entity_poly.type
_entity_poly.pdbx_seq_one_letter_code
_entity_poly.pdbx_strand_id
1 'polypeptide(L)'
;MNQYGIQSIHDRTLSIHEHHTVNEESNYDDLNLQSETIQIAFGQYTAQISHTGRRSHVVWIDPHHKKTSRIPKTVKSQFPDAQKQCKKLAHQLDGIVNKQRRRLELSYMQKERWKTDHWQAHFMGHPTYRQMCKRLIWDINGTTAIWHKDTMRDVEGNPVDMQGHIRLWHPMYSDLQHVIHWQDQLKASRITQPFNQAYREIFGVDESPSGLDTYNQAINCIIIDNKGPLGNYSSKKFLPNQRNGHTWHLPAWNISACLNCNGLMGPIDKKKTRDSYWAIDDMQFYNSDFNAMQHFLSRQNPTSALNVPVLICSEIMLDIERFIESQRVGNRSKIPDVYNTWTLWKERNHNANGELNSIANTRKNILHDILPTLSIASQCSITGLHLVIDGTMDTYFIHLGTSHVYLGVDQESLPIRPNLSIFTKVQKQVWLPFENDHMLWSILHKAFMLADDHKINNRYIRTHAKRESGPSNPAI
;
A
#
# COMPACT_ATOMS: atom_id res chain seq x y z
N MET A 1 8.26 -9.14 59.45
CA MET A 1 9.45 -8.52 58.84
C MET A 1 9.76 -9.30 57.57
N ASN A 2 9.63 -8.81 56.34
CA ASN A 2 9.54 -7.45 55.82
C ASN A 2 8.47 -7.36 54.72
N GLN A 3 7.51 -6.46 54.90
CA GLN A 3 6.59 -5.96 53.89
C GLN A 3 7.27 -4.80 53.15
N TYR A 4 8.00 -5.04 52.07
CA TYR A 4 8.36 -4.00 51.09
C TYR A 4 8.73 -4.70 49.78
N GLY A 5 7.83 -4.68 48.78
CA GLY A 5 8.17 -5.23 47.46
C GLY A 5 7.05 -5.51 46.46
N ILE A 6 5.77 -5.37 46.82
CA ILE A 6 4.64 -5.69 45.89
C ILE A 6 3.77 -4.46 45.55
N GLN A 7 3.98 -3.31 46.20
CA GLN A 7 3.19 -2.10 45.98
C GLN A 7 3.65 -1.20 44.80
N SER A 8 4.82 -1.41 44.17
CA SER A 8 5.30 -0.48 43.12
C SER A 8 4.96 -0.85 41.67
N ILE A 9 4.26 -1.97 41.43
CA ILE A 9 3.81 -2.38 40.08
C ILE A 9 2.34 -2.02 39.86
N HIS A 10 1.51 -1.97 40.92
CA HIS A 10 0.09 -1.62 40.78
C HIS A 10 -0.12 -0.11 40.54
N ASP A 11 0.69 0.77 41.14
CA ASP A 11 0.56 2.23 40.96
C ASP A 11 1.10 2.73 39.61
N ARG A 12 1.93 1.95 38.90
CA ARG A 12 2.34 2.28 37.51
C ARG A 12 1.32 1.87 36.45
N THR A 13 0.40 0.97 36.78
CA THR A 13 -0.65 0.51 35.86
C THR A 13 -1.93 1.34 36.01
N LEU A 14 -2.18 1.90 37.20
CA LEU A 14 -3.35 2.77 37.45
C LEU A 14 -3.15 4.25 37.05
N SER A 15 -1.91 4.69 36.79
CA SER A 15 -1.63 6.03 36.22
C SER A 15 -1.79 6.10 34.69
N ILE A 16 -2.14 5.00 34.01
CA ILE A 16 -2.35 4.96 32.54
C ILE A 16 -3.84 5.13 32.18
N HIS A 17 -4.74 5.07 33.16
CA HIS A 17 -6.19 5.05 32.92
C HIS A 17 -6.91 6.42 32.94
N GLU A 18 -6.20 7.55 33.07
CA GLU A 18 -6.86 8.87 33.02
C GLU A 18 -6.26 9.92 32.05
N HIS A 19 -5.22 9.60 31.28
CA HIS A 19 -4.73 10.52 30.25
C HIS A 19 -4.25 9.79 28.98
N HIS A 20 -5.20 9.27 28.22
CA HIS A 20 -5.01 9.05 26.78
C HIS A 20 -6.05 9.81 25.94
N THR A 21 -6.27 11.07 26.29
CA THR A 21 -6.05 12.08 25.24
C THR A 21 -4.55 12.03 24.96
N VAL A 22 -4.15 11.22 23.97
CA VAL A 22 -2.84 11.41 23.33
C VAL A 22 -2.70 12.91 23.13
N ASN A 23 -1.62 13.53 23.58
CA ASN A 23 -1.30 14.92 23.29
C ASN A 23 -1.48 15.16 21.77
N GLU A 24 -2.67 15.56 21.35
CA GLU A 24 -2.98 15.76 19.93
C GLU A 24 -2.18 16.96 19.43
N GLU A 25 -1.88 17.92 20.29
CA GLU A 25 -1.22 19.18 19.93
C GLU A 25 0.27 19.05 19.55
N SER A 26 1.01 18.03 20.03
CA SER A 26 2.47 17.98 19.84
C SER A 26 2.95 17.28 18.56
N ASN A 27 2.05 16.77 17.72
CA ASN A 27 2.40 15.69 16.79
C ASN A 27 1.97 15.93 15.33
N TYR A 28 1.60 17.17 14.99
CA TYR A 28 1.09 17.47 13.64
C TYR A 28 2.15 17.95 12.65
N ASP A 29 3.26 18.56 13.07
CA ASP A 29 4.26 19.07 12.12
C ASP A 29 5.64 19.35 12.75
N ASP A 30 6.70 18.76 12.22
CA ASP A 30 8.09 19.19 12.52
C ASP A 30 8.48 20.46 11.72
N LEU A 31 7.67 20.88 10.74
CA LEU A 31 7.96 21.98 9.81
C LEU A 31 7.09 23.24 10.02
N ASN A 32 6.13 23.23 10.95
CA ASN A 32 5.20 24.34 11.24
C ASN A 32 4.65 25.02 9.97
N LEU A 33 4.09 24.23 9.06
CA LEU A 33 3.66 24.74 7.76
C LEU A 33 2.52 25.75 7.92
N GLN A 34 2.70 26.95 7.36
CA GLN A 34 1.68 28.01 7.35
C GLN A 34 0.87 28.02 6.05
N SER A 35 1.33 27.30 5.02
CA SER A 35 0.68 27.22 3.72
C SER A 35 0.89 25.84 3.10
N GLU A 36 0.10 25.52 2.08
CA GLU A 36 0.20 24.25 1.33
C GLU A 36 1.51 24.13 0.53
N THR A 37 2.27 25.22 0.45
CA THR A 37 3.54 25.29 -0.27
C THR A 37 4.63 25.93 0.59
N ILE A 38 5.86 25.43 0.48
CA ILE A 38 7.04 26.04 1.08
C ILE A 38 7.69 26.90 -0.01
N GLN A 39 7.90 28.19 0.26
CA GLN A 39 8.56 29.11 -0.67
C GLN A 39 9.92 29.53 -0.14
N ILE A 40 10.95 29.49 -0.99
CA ILE A 40 12.33 29.86 -0.65
C ILE A 40 12.87 30.78 -1.74
N ALA A 41 13.33 31.97 -1.35
CA ALA A 41 13.90 32.94 -2.28
C ALA A 41 15.40 32.66 -2.52
N PHE A 42 15.83 32.80 -3.78
CA PHE A 42 17.20 32.71 -4.25
C PHE A 42 17.47 33.87 -5.23
N GLY A 43 17.81 35.04 -4.67
CA GLY A 43 17.86 36.28 -5.43
C GLY A 43 16.48 36.65 -5.98
N GLN A 44 16.36 36.82 -7.30
CA GLN A 44 15.09 37.12 -7.97
C GLN A 44 14.26 35.87 -8.34
N TYR A 45 14.73 34.68 -7.95
CA TYR A 45 14.02 33.42 -8.20
C TYR A 45 13.41 32.89 -6.92
N THR A 46 12.31 32.15 -7.02
CA THR A 46 11.68 31.48 -5.88
C THR A 46 11.55 29.99 -6.16
N ALA A 47 12.02 29.15 -5.24
CA ALA A 47 11.69 27.73 -5.22
C ALA A 47 10.38 27.54 -4.44
N GLN A 48 9.36 27.00 -5.11
CA GLN A 48 8.10 26.58 -4.51
C GLN A 48 8.10 25.06 -4.39
N ILE A 49 8.00 24.55 -3.16
CA ILE A 49 7.90 23.13 -2.83
C ILE A 49 6.46 22.85 -2.44
N SER A 50 5.86 21.81 -3.04
CA SER A 50 4.49 21.40 -2.74
C SER A 50 4.39 19.88 -2.80
N HIS A 51 3.54 19.30 -1.96
CA HIS A 51 3.27 17.86 -1.98
C HIS A 51 1.96 17.60 -2.71
N THR A 52 2.03 16.93 -3.85
CA THR A 52 0.86 16.59 -4.66
C THR A 52 0.90 15.10 -5.00
N GLY A 53 -0.17 14.38 -4.73
CA GLY A 53 -0.18 12.95 -5.00
C GLY A 53 0.82 12.21 -4.08
N ARG A 54 1.78 11.52 -4.70
CA ARG A 54 2.68 10.59 -4.00
C ARG A 54 3.98 11.19 -3.48
N ARG A 55 4.35 12.40 -3.92
CA ARG A 55 5.63 13.01 -3.60
C ARG A 55 5.60 14.52 -3.71
N SER A 56 6.64 15.13 -3.16
CA SER A 56 6.88 16.56 -3.23
C SER A 56 7.57 16.93 -4.53
N HIS A 57 7.21 18.10 -5.04
CA HIS A 57 7.72 18.67 -6.27
C HIS A 57 8.32 20.04 -5.98
N VAL A 58 9.47 20.32 -6.59
CA VAL A 58 10.11 21.64 -6.57
C VAL A 58 9.87 22.31 -7.91
N VAL A 59 9.22 23.46 -7.87
CA VAL A 59 8.98 24.33 -9.03
C VAL A 59 9.71 25.64 -8.79
N TRP A 60 10.53 26.03 -9.76
CA TRP A 60 11.26 27.30 -9.75
C TRP A 60 10.44 28.35 -10.49
N ILE A 61 10.31 29.52 -9.87
CA ILE A 61 9.61 30.69 -10.40
C ILE A 61 10.68 31.75 -10.68
N ASP A 62 10.67 32.27 -11.89
CA ASP A 62 11.58 33.36 -12.32
C ASP A 62 10.99 34.76 -12.00
N PRO A 63 11.75 35.85 -12.26
CA PRO A 63 11.29 37.21 -11.98
C PRO A 63 10.06 37.64 -12.80
N HIS A 64 9.75 36.92 -13.87
CA HIS A 64 8.59 37.13 -14.73
C HIS A 64 7.45 36.14 -14.41
N HIS A 65 7.49 35.49 -13.24
CA HIS A 65 6.53 34.49 -12.77
C HIS A 65 6.43 33.21 -13.63
N LYS A 66 7.41 32.94 -14.49
CA LYS A 66 7.46 31.72 -15.28
C LYS A 66 7.92 30.54 -14.44
N LYS A 67 7.20 29.43 -14.53
CA LYS A 67 7.44 28.20 -13.76
C LYS A 67 8.26 27.17 -14.54
N THR A 68 9.22 26.54 -13.88
CA THR A 68 10.02 25.43 -14.43
C THR A 68 10.41 24.42 -13.37
N SER A 69 10.44 23.13 -13.72
CA SER A 69 10.94 22.06 -12.82
C SER A 69 12.47 21.95 -12.81
N ARG A 70 13.15 22.60 -13.77
CA ARG A 70 14.62 22.63 -13.85
C ARG A 70 15.15 23.84 -13.09
N ILE A 71 16.19 23.62 -12.29
CA ILE A 71 16.88 24.71 -11.59
C ILE A 71 17.43 25.74 -12.61
N PRO A 72 17.13 27.04 -12.46
CA PRO A 72 17.69 28.08 -13.31
C PRO A 72 19.22 28.12 -13.25
N LYS A 73 19.87 28.42 -14.39
CA LYS A 73 21.34 28.48 -14.47
C LYS A 73 21.92 29.50 -13.47
N THR A 74 21.30 30.67 -13.36
CA THR A 74 21.68 31.74 -12.44
C THR A 74 21.62 31.29 -10.99
N VAL A 75 20.56 30.57 -10.60
CA VAL A 75 20.45 30.01 -9.25
C VAL A 75 21.53 28.96 -9.02
N LYS A 76 21.76 28.07 -9.98
CA LYS A 76 22.78 27.03 -9.87
C LYS A 76 24.20 27.61 -9.71
N SER A 77 24.50 28.75 -10.33
CA SER A 77 25.80 29.41 -10.22
C SER A 77 25.97 30.24 -8.94
N GLN A 78 24.93 30.99 -8.54
CA GLN A 78 25.01 31.91 -7.39
C GLN A 78 24.69 31.22 -6.05
N PHE A 79 23.89 30.16 -6.07
CA PHE A 79 23.42 29.43 -4.90
C PHE A 79 23.65 27.91 -5.12
N PRO A 80 24.90 27.43 -5.05
CA PRO A 80 25.24 26.04 -5.38
C PRO A 80 24.49 25.01 -4.51
N ASP A 81 24.16 25.35 -3.27
CA ASP A 81 23.43 24.48 -2.34
C ASP A 81 21.90 24.52 -2.49
N ALA A 82 21.34 25.45 -3.29
CA ALA A 82 19.90 25.66 -3.41
C ALA A 82 19.15 24.37 -3.79
N GLN A 83 19.71 23.60 -4.74
CA GLN A 83 19.10 22.34 -5.16
C GLN A 83 19.10 21.29 -4.04
N LYS A 84 20.20 21.20 -3.28
CA LYS A 84 20.34 20.24 -2.18
C LYS A 84 19.38 20.59 -1.04
N GLN A 85 19.29 21.88 -0.69
CA GLN A 85 18.37 22.40 0.30
C GLN A 85 16.90 22.11 -0.07
N CYS A 86 16.49 22.45 -1.29
CA CYS A 86 15.11 22.21 -1.75
C CYS A 86 14.77 20.71 -1.78
N LYS A 87 15.71 19.85 -2.22
CA LYS A 87 15.51 18.39 -2.19
C LYS A 87 15.36 17.84 -0.77
N LYS A 88 16.16 18.34 0.17
CA LYS A 88 16.07 17.95 1.59
C LYS A 88 14.69 18.28 2.16
N LEU A 89 14.22 19.51 1.94
CA LEU A 89 12.89 19.95 2.41
C LEU A 89 11.76 19.16 1.74
N ALA A 90 11.85 18.92 0.43
CA ALA A 90 10.88 18.07 -0.28
C ALA A 90 10.81 16.65 0.32
N HIS A 91 11.97 16.05 0.64
CA HIS A 91 12.01 14.73 1.28
C HIS A 91 11.46 14.75 2.72
N GLN A 92 11.71 15.82 3.48
CA GLN A 92 11.13 15.97 4.82
C GLN A 92 9.60 16.09 4.74
N LEU A 93 9.09 16.89 3.80
CA LEU A 93 7.66 17.03 3.54
C LEU A 93 7.02 15.69 3.12
N ASP A 94 7.69 14.91 2.26
CA ASP A 94 7.26 13.55 1.91
C ASP A 94 7.12 12.67 3.16
N GLY A 95 8.11 12.71 4.05
CA GLY A 95 8.09 11.95 5.30
C GLY A 95 6.91 12.32 6.20
N ILE A 96 6.64 13.62 6.35
CA ILE A 96 5.52 14.13 7.14
C ILE A 96 4.18 13.68 6.56
N VAL A 97 3.95 13.95 5.26
CA VAL A 97 2.69 13.61 4.61
C VAL A 97 2.46 12.09 4.62
N ASN A 98 3.51 11.29 4.43
CA ASN A 98 3.40 9.83 4.51
C ASN A 98 3.04 9.34 5.92
N LYS A 99 3.61 9.92 6.98
CA LYS A 99 3.25 9.61 8.37
C LYS A 99 1.80 10.00 8.66
N GLN A 100 1.41 11.20 8.28
CA GLN A 100 0.05 11.73 8.43
C GLN A 100 -0.97 10.83 7.69
N ARG A 101 -0.68 10.44 6.45
CA ARG A 101 -1.50 9.50 5.66
C ARG A 101 -1.66 8.16 6.38
N ARG A 102 -0.55 7.57 6.87
CA ARG A 102 -0.62 6.28 7.58
C ARG A 102 -1.38 6.41 8.89
N ARG A 103 -1.26 7.52 9.62
CA ARG A 103 -2.04 7.78 10.84
C ARG A 103 -3.54 7.83 10.54
N LEU A 104 -3.94 8.57 9.50
CA LEU A 104 -5.34 8.59 9.04
C LEU A 104 -5.84 7.19 8.67
N GLU A 105 -5.07 6.39 7.95
CA GLU A 105 -5.49 5.02 7.60
C GLU A 105 -5.58 4.11 8.85
N LEU A 106 -4.66 4.25 9.81
CA LEU A 106 -4.69 3.51 11.08
C LEU A 106 -5.88 3.88 11.98
N SER A 107 -6.54 5.02 11.73
CA SER A 107 -7.72 5.45 12.49
C SER A 107 -8.86 4.43 12.47
N TYR A 108 -9.00 3.66 11.36
CA TYR A 108 -9.97 2.55 11.26
C TYR A 108 -9.82 1.55 12.39
N MET A 109 -8.58 1.23 12.76
CA MET A 109 -8.25 0.24 13.79
C MET A 109 -8.17 0.85 15.20
N GLN A 110 -8.35 2.16 15.37
CA GLN A 110 -8.20 2.84 16.67
C GLN A 110 -9.52 3.32 17.29
N LYS A 111 -10.66 3.00 16.68
CA LYS A 111 -11.99 3.52 17.08
C LYS A 111 -12.03 5.06 17.09
N GLU A 112 -11.19 5.71 16.29
CA GLU A 112 -11.09 7.16 16.28
C GLU A 112 -12.37 7.79 15.72
N ARG A 113 -12.90 8.75 16.47
CA ARG A 113 -14.00 9.63 16.09
C ARG A 113 -13.71 11.00 16.69
N TRP A 114 -13.94 12.04 15.91
CA TRP A 114 -13.66 13.40 16.35
C TRP A 114 -14.95 14.20 16.43
N LYS A 115 -15.01 15.16 17.35
CA LYS A 115 -16.00 16.23 17.22
C LYS A 115 -15.73 16.99 15.93
N THR A 116 -16.78 17.38 15.24
CA THR A 116 -16.67 18.06 13.95
C THR A 116 -15.90 19.38 14.05
N ASP A 117 -16.07 20.15 15.13
CA ASP A 117 -15.29 21.37 15.38
C ASP A 117 -13.78 21.10 15.51
N HIS A 118 -13.42 20.02 16.22
CA HIS A 118 -12.02 19.62 16.36
C HIS A 118 -11.45 19.19 15.01
N TRP A 119 -12.18 18.38 14.25
CA TRP A 119 -11.77 18.01 12.90
C TRP A 119 -11.61 19.23 11.98
N GLN A 120 -12.54 20.19 12.04
CA GLN A 120 -12.46 21.41 11.25
C GLN A 120 -11.23 22.25 11.63
N ALA A 121 -10.94 22.39 12.93
CA ALA A 121 -9.80 23.17 13.42
C ALA A 121 -8.44 22.49 13.13
N HIS A 122 -8.33 21.17 13.31
CA HIS A 122 -7.02 20.49 13.28
C HIS A 122 -6.75 19.73 11.98
N PHE A 123 -7.78 19.20 11.32
CA PHE A 123 -7.61 18.43 10.08
C PHE A 123 -7.76 19.37 8.90
N MET A 124 -8.88 20.10 8.86
CA MET A 124 -9.09 21.11 7.84
C MET A 124 -8.26 22.36 8.10
N GLY A 125 -7.93 22.74 9.34
CA GLY A 125 -7.04 23.88 9.58
C GLY A 125 -5.59 23.66 9.12
N HIS A 126 -5.11 22.41 9.10
CA HIS A 126 -3.72 22.08 8.81
C HIS A 126 -3.43 21.99 7.30
N PRO A 127 -2.39 22.65 6.75
CA PRO A 127 -2.19 22.75 5.29
C PRO A 127 -2.05 21.41 4.56
N THR A 128 -1.20 20.50 5.05
CA THR A 128 -1.00 19.18 4.41
C THR A 128 -2.15 18.21 4.69
N TYR A 129 -2.67 18.21 5.91
CA TYR A 129 -3.77 17.35 6.32
C TYR A 129 -5.06 17.68 5.57
N ARG A 130 -5.40 18.97 5.44
CA ARG A 130 -6.54 19.48 4.65
C ARG A 130 -6.53 18.91 3.24
N GLN A 131 -5.38 18.94 2.57
CA GLN A 131 -5.24 18.45 1.20
C GLN A 131 -5.55 16.96 1.04
N MET A 132 -5.27 16.14 2.08
CA MET A 132 -5.68 14.75 2.09
C MET A 132 -7.15 14.59 2.47
N CYS A 133 -7.60 15.27 3.53
CA CYS A 133 -8.95 15.17 4.07
C CYS A 133 -10.02 15.58 3.07
N LYS A 134 -9.74 16.58 2.22
CA LYS A 134 -10.65 17.01 1.16
C LYS A 134 -10.98 15.93 0.12
N ARG A 135 -10.15 14.90 0.02
CA ARG A 135 -10.25 13.83 -1.00
C ARG A 135 -10.67 12.49 -0.40
N LEU A 136 -11.04 12.49 0.88
CA LEU A 136 -11.52 11.33 1.60
C LEU A 136 -13.02 11.44 1.84
N ILE A 137 -13.69 10.30 1.85
CA ILE A 137 -15.08 10.18 2.25
C ILE A 137 -15.10 10.07 3.78
N TRP A 138 -16.01 10.79 4.40
CA TRP A 138 -16.19 10.86 5.84
C TRP A 138 -17.58 10.41 6.19
N ASP A 139 -17.73 9.75 7.34
CA ASP A 139 -19.02 9.47 7.95
C ASP A 139 -19.26 10.51 9.04
N ILE A 140 -20.28 11.32 8.83
CA ILE A 140 -20.75 12.36 9.74
C ILE A 140 -22.08 11.88 10.31
N ASN A 141 -22.02 11.31 11.51
CA ASN A 141 -23.17 10.81 12.25
C ASN A 141 -24.12 9.90 11.43
N GLY A 142 -23.55 9.03 10.58
CA GLY A 142 -24.27 8.10 9.71
C GLY A 142 -24.43 8.58 8.27
N THR A 143 -24.17 9.86 7.98
CA THR A 143 -24.22 10.40 6.61
C THR A 143 -22.82 10.42 6.01
N THR A 144 -22.63 9.72 4.90
CA THR A 144 -21.36 9.73 4.19
C THR A 144 -21.23 11.00 3.36
N ALA A 145 -20.07 11.65 3.37
CA ALA A 145 -19.85 12.89 2.63
C ALA A 145 -18.38 13.10 2.25
N ILE A 146 -18.13 13.90 1.21
CA ILE A 146 -16.80 14.36 0.79
C ILE A 146 -16.78 15.89 0.73
N TRP A 147 -15.60 16.50 0.92
CA TRP A 147 -15.45 17.94 0.75
C TRP A 147 -15.49 18.32 -0.73
N HIS A 148 -16.49 19.11 -1.12
CA HIS A 148 -16.64 19.57 -2.50
C HIS A 148 -17.37 20.92 -2.56
N LYS A 149 -16.83 21.86 -3.36
CA LYS A 149 -17.33 23.26 -3.46
C LYS A 149 -17.45 23.93 -2.07
N ASP A 150 -16.36 23.85 -1.31
CA ASP A 150 -16.18 24.48 0.00
C ASP A 150 -17.17 24.07 1.11
N THR A 151 -17.81 22.90 0.95
CA THR A 151 -18.64 22.29 1.99
C THR A 151 -18.61 20.77 1.89
N MET A 152 -19.07 20.07 2.94
CA MET A 152 -19.26 18.62 2.89
C MET A 152 -20.54 18.30 2.13
N ARG A 153 -20.45 17.35 1.20
CA ARG A 153 -21.57 16.92 0.35
C ARG A 153 -21.72 15.41 0.36
N ASP A 154 -22.96 14.95 0.40
CA ASP A 154 -23.30 13.53 0.28
C ASP A 154 -23.01 12.98 -1.13
N VAL A 155 -23.36 11.72 -1.36
CA VAL A 155 -23.08 11.04 -2.62
C VAL A 155 -23.91 11.60 -3.79
N GLU A 156 -25.10 12.16 -3.49
CA GLU A 156 -25.95 12.88 -4.44
C GLU A 156 -25.49 14.34 -4.67
N GLY A 157 -24.56 14.83 -3.87
CA GLY A 157 -24.01 16.19 -3.96
C GLY A 157 -24.78 17.24 -3.15
N ASN A 158 -25.71 16.85 -2.27
CA ASN A 158 -26.39 17.75 -1.35
C ASN A 158 -25.48 18.12 -0.18
N PRO A 159 -25.57 19.35 0.36
CA PRO A 159 -24.81 19.74 1.54
C PRO A 159 -25.22 18.92 2.77
N VAL A 160 -24.23 18.53 3.59
CA VAL A 160 -24.43 17.73 4.81
C VAL A 160 -24.21 18.59 6.05
N ASP A 161 -25.07 18.43 7.06
CA ASP A 161 -24.89 19.09 8.36
C ASP A 161 -23.67 18.51 9.10
N MET A 162 -22.81 19.39 9.58
CA MET A 162 -21.53 19.07 10.19
C MET A 162 -21.64 18.99 11.72
N GLN A 163 -22.79 18.64 12.28
CA GLN A 163 -22.96 18.56 13.73
C GLN A 163 -22.68 17.14 14.27
N GLY A 164 -22.03 17.08 15.43
CA GLY A 164 -21.80 15.82 16.14
C GLY A 164 -20.40 15.27 15.95
N HIS A 165 -20.31 14.03 15.45
CA HIS A 165 -19.06 13.31 15.29
C HIS A 165 -18.78 12.96 13.85
N ILE A 166 -17.51 13.05 13.49
CA ILE A 166 -16.98 12.67 12.19
C ILE A 166 -15.93 11.57 12.36
N ARG A 167 -15.97 10.59 11.49
CA ARG A 167 -14.97 9.53 11.38
C ARG A 167 -14.65 9.26 9.92
N LEU A 168 -13.52 8.62 9.67
CA LEU A 168 -13.17 8.19 8.34
C LEU A 168 -14.17 7.10 7.88
N TRP A 169 -14.79 7.27 6.72
CA TRP A 169 -15.75 6.30 6.21
C TRP A 169 -15.05 5.02 5.76
N HIS A 170 -15.66 3.85 6.04
CA HIS A 170 -15.16 2.55 5.63
C HIS A 170 -16.26 1.80 4.85
N PRO A 171 -15.96 1.21 3.68
CA PRO A 171 -16.98 0.60 2.82
C PRO A 171 -17.69 -0.61 3.45
N MET A 172 -17.08 -1.28 4.43
CA MET A 172 -17.72 -2.37 5.19
C MET A 172 -19.04 -1.97 5.87
N TYR A 173 -19.24 -0.68 6.14
CA TYR A 173 -20.46 -0.18 6.78
C TYR A 173 -21.51 0.32 5.77
N SER A 174 -21.32 0.04 4.49
CA SER A 174 -22.22 0.48 3.42
C SER A 174 -22.56 -0.70 2.53
N ASP A 175 -23.76 -0.66 1.96
CA ASP A 175 -24.13 -1.63 0.93
C ASP A 175 -23.32 -1.38 -0.37
N LEU A 176 -23.33 -2.39 -1.24
CA LEU A 176 -22.57 -2.37 -2.48
C LEU A 176 -22.97 -1.22 -3.41
N GLN A 177 -24.26 -0.87 -3.50
CA GLN A 177 -24.72 0.19 -4.39
C GLN A 177 -24.22 1.55 -3.92
N HIS A 178 -24.23 1.78 -2.61
CA HIS A 178 -23.69 2.99 -2.01
C HIS A 178 -22.19 3.13 -2.24
N VAL A 179 -21.43 2.03 -2.14
CA VAL A 179 -20.00 2.00 -2.46
C VAL A 179 -19.76 2.31 -3.94
N ILE A 180 -20.50 1.69 -4.86
CA ILE A 180 -20.39 1.95 -6.30
C ILE A 180 -20.70 3.41 -6.63
N HIS A 181 -21.74 3.98 -6.02
CA HIS A 181 -22.10 5.38 -6.25
C HIS A 181 -20.95 6.31 -5.81
N TRP A 182 -20.32 6.06 -4.66
CA TRP A 182 -19.11 6.79 -4.26
C TRP A 182 -17.96 6.63 -5.25
N GLN A 183 -17.71 5.42 -5.75
CA GLN A 183 -16.70 5.17 -6.78
C GLN A 183 -16.97 5.97 -8.06
N ASP A 184 -18.22 6.01 -8.51
CA ASP A 184 -18.64 6.78 -9.68
C ASP A 184 -18.49 8.29 -9.47
N GLN A 185 -18.83 8.82 -8.28
CA GLN A 185 -18.64 10.23 -7.96
C GLN A 185 -17.16 10.63 -7.95
N LEU A 186 -16.30 9.79 -7.36
CA LEU A 186 -14.85 10.01 -7.36
C LEU A 186 -14.29 10.00 -8.78
N LYS A 187 -14.76 9.09 -9.63
CA LYS A 187 -14.39 8.98 -11.05
C LYS A 187 -14.85 10.18 -11.86
N ALA A 188 -16.12 10.58 -11.73
CA ALA A 188 -16.69 11.73 -12.43
C ALA A 188 -15.98 13.04 -12.05
N SER A 189 -15.65 13.20 -10.76
CA SER A 189 -14.95 14.37 -10.23
C SER A 189 -13.43 14.30 -10.39
N ARG A 190 -12.89 13.17 -10.88
CA ARG A 190 -11.45 12.86 -10.94
C ARG A 190 -10.73 13.08 -9.61
N ILE A 191 -11.38 12.74 -8.51
CA ILE A 191 -10.81 12.81 -7.16
C ILE A 191 -9.99 11.54 -6.92
N THR A 192 -8.67 11.68 -6.83
CA THR A 192 -7.78 10.59 -6.39
C THR A 192 -7.67 10.61 -4.88
N GLN A 193 -8.01 9.50 -4.22
CA GLN A 193 -7.93 9.35 -2.77
C GLN A 193 -6.47 9.14 -2.32
N PRO A 194 -6.07 9.64 -1.15
CA PRO A 194 -4.70 9.49 -0.64
C PRO A 194 -4.32 8.03 -0.33
N PHE A 195 -5.30 7.19 -0.03
CA PHE A 195 -5.16 5.74 0.10
C PHE A 195 -6.43 5.03 -0.41
N ASN A 196 -6.35 3.71 -0.61
CA ASN A 196 -7.50 2.92 -1.03
C ASN A 196 -8.61 2.94 0.05
N GLN A 197 -9.67 3.73 -0.19
CA GLN A 197 -10.84 3.85 0.69
C GLN A 197 -12.12 3.36 0.00
N ALA A 198 -12.53 3.95 -1.13
CA ALA A 198 -13.76 3.54 -1.83
C ALA A 198 -13.63 2.22 -2.60
N TYR A 199 -12.41 1.84 -2.97
CA TYR A 199 -12.10 0.57 -3.62
C TYR A 199 -11.43 -0.40 -2.64
N ARG A 200 -11.57 -0.16 -1.34
CA ARG A 200 -10.85 -0.89 -0.30
C ARG A 200 -11.32 -2.34 -0.26
N GLU A 201 -10.35 -3.25 -0.24
CA GLU A 201 -10.61 -4.67 -0.11
C GLU A 201 -11.28 -4.96 1.24
N ILE A 202 -12.41 -5.67 1.19
CA ILE A 202 -13.11 -6.14 2.38
C ILE A 202 -13.00 -7.66 2.38
N PHE A 203 -12.43 -8.19 3.45
CA PHE A 203 -12.31 -9.63 3.65
C PHE A 203 -13.57 -10.11 4.36
N GLY A 204 -14.38 -10.89 3.64
CA GLY A 204 -15.60 -11.50 4.13
C GLY A 204 -15.27 -12.64 5.08
N VAL A 205 -14.88 -12.29 6.30
CA VAL A 205 -14.92 -13.23 7.43
C VAL A 205 -16.31 -13.03 8.01
N ASP A 206 -17.21 -13.97 7.75
CA ASP A 206 -18.30 -14.15 8.70
C ASP A 206 -17.67 -14.34 10.09
N GLU A 207 -18.32 -13.96 11.18
CA GLU A 207 -17.74 -14.13 12.53
C GLU A 207 -17.44 -15.60 12.91
N SER A 208 -17.55 -16.52 11.95
CA SER A 208 -17.24 -17.93 12.07
C SER A 208 -15.73 -18.20 11.88
N PRO A 209 -15.20 -19.26 12.52
CA PRO A 209 -13.86 -19.78 12.23
C PRO A 209 -13.60 -20.07 10.73
N SER A 210 -14.65 -20.28 9.92
CA SER A 210 -14.50 -20.72 8.52
C SER A 210 -13.92 -19.65 7.59
N GLY A 211 -14.18 -18.36 7.84
CA GLY A 211 -13.61 -17.26 7.03
C GLY A 211 -12.11 -17.09 7.25
N LEU A 212 -11.66 -17.13 8.51
CA LEU A 212 -10.22 -17.10 8.84
C LEU A 212 -9.49 -18.35 8.33
N ASP A 213 -10.11 -19.53 8.43
CA ASP A 213 -9.54 -20.77 7.90
C ASP A 213 -9.36 -20.72 6.37
N THR A 214 -10.37 -20.20 5.65
CA THR A 214 -10.29 -20.00 4.19
C THR A 214 -9.15 -19.04 3.83
N TYR A 215 -9.03 -17.93 4.54
CA TYR A 215 -7.92 -16.99 4.34
C TYR A 215 -6.56 -17.63 4.64
N ASN A 216 -6.45 -18.36 5.76
CA ASN A 216 -5.23 -19.07 6.14
C ASN A 216 -4.84 -20.13 5.09
N GLN A 217 -5.80 -20.85 4.51
CA GLN A 217 -5.55 -21.77 3.39
C GLN A 217 -4.99 -21.04 2.17
N ALA A 218 -5.49 -19.85 1.86
CA ALA A 218 -5.03 -19.06 0.71
C ALA A 218 -3.59 -18.52 0.88
N ILE A 219 -3.19 -18.14 2.11
CA ILE A 219 -1.85 -17.59 2.36
C ILE A 219 -0.81 -18.62 2.80
N ASN A 220 -1.24 -19.83 3.17
CA ASN A 220 -0.35 -20.91 3.61
C ASN A 220 0.70 -21.23 2.54
N CYS A 221 1.93 -21.50 2.98
CA CYS A 221 3.09 -21.83 2.14
C CYS A 221 3.53 -20.74 1.15
N ILE A 222 3.01 -19.51 1.21
CA ILE A 222 3.56 -18.38 0.46
C ILE A 222 4.97 -18.08 0.99
N ILE A 223 5.94 -17.97 0.07
CA ILE A 223 7.33 -17.62 0.39
C ILE A 223 7.57 -16.12 0.29
N ILE A 224 8.12 -15.57 1.37
CA ILE A 224 8.51 -14.17 1.51
C ILE A 224 10.02 -14.03 1.77
N ASP A 225 10.62 -12.96 1.25
CA ASP A 225 12.00 -12.58 1.57
C ASP A 225 12.05 -12.01 2.99
N ASN A 226 13.00 -12.49 3.81
CA ASN A 226 13.15 -12.01 5.19
C ASN A 226 14.03 -10.76 5.31
N LYS A 227 14.58 -10.24 4.20
CA LYS A 227 15.42 -9.04 4.14
C LYS A 227 14.64 -7.73 4.01
N GLY A 228 13.31 -7.80 4.07
CA GLY A 228 12.42 -6.65 4.05
C GLY A 228 12.54 -5.73 5.28
N PRO A 229 11.79 -4.61 5.30
CA PRO A 229 11.76 -3.67 6.42
C PRO A 229 11.43 -4.30 7.80
N LEU A 230 10.79 -5.48 7.83
CA LEU A 230 10.58 -6.25 9.06
C LEU A 230 11.78 -7.13 9.48
N GLY A 231 12.70 -7.47 8.57
CA GLY A 231 14.00 -8.05 8.90
C GLY A 231 14.88 -7.12 9.76
N ASN A 232 14.57 -5.82 9.77
CA ASN A 232 15.18 -4.84 10.69
C ASN A 232 14.46 -4.72 12.04
N TYR A 233 13.16 -5.03 12.12
CA TYR A 233 12.45 -5.13 13.40
C TYR A 233 12.84 -6.41 14.17
N SER A 234 13.33 -7.44 13.48
CA SER A 234 13.88 -8.68 14.08
C SER A 234 15.37 -8.60 14.46
N SER A 235 15.93 -7.40 14.68
CA SER A 235 17.35 -7.26 15.10
C SER A 235 17.62 -7.55 16.59
N LYS A 236 16.64 -8.07 17.35
CA LYS A 236 16.89 -8.64 18.68
C LYS A 236 17.13 -10.15 18.57
N LYS A 237 18.41 -10.53 18.50
CA LYS A 237 19.02 -11.88 18.67
C LYS A 237 18.02 -13.04 18.89
N PHE A 238 17.85 -13.89 17.88
CA PHE A 238 16.95 -15.06 17.88
C PHE A 238 17.69 -16.40 18.11
N LEU A 239 17.03 -17.32 18.81
CA LEU A 239 17.43 -18.72 19.02
C LEU A 239 16.77 -19.65 17.97
N PRO A 240 17.35 -20.83 17.65
CA PRO A 240 16.76 -21.78 16.72
C PRO A 240 15.45 -22.38 17.28
N ASN A 241 14.45 -22.61 16.41
CA ASN A 241 13.13 -23.24 16.64
C ASN A 241 11.91 -22.34 16.92
N GLN A 242 11.98 -21.00 16.88
CA GLN A 242 10.78 -20.16 17.05
C GLN A 242 9.90 -20.11 15.78
N ARG A 243 8.55 -20.15 15.93
CA ARG A 243 7.59 -19.71 14.89
C ARG A 243 7.80 -18.19 14.72
N ASN A 244 8.42 -17.80 13.61
CA ASN A 244 9.12 -16.52 13.45
C ASN A 244 8.34 -15.59 12.50
N GLY A 245 7.26 -14.98 12.97
CA GLY A 245 6.57 -14.00 12.14
C GLY A 245 6.14 -12.72 12.86
N HIS A 246 5.38 -11.89 12.15
CA HIS A 246 5.13 -10.51 12.56
C HIS A 246 3.88 -10.41 13.44
N THR A 247 3.93 -9.55 14.46
CA THR A 247 2.80 -9.26 15.35
C THR A 247 2.34 -7.82 15.20
N TRP A 248 1.04 -7.65 14.92
CA TRP A 248 0.34 -6.38 15.01
C TRP A 248 -0.32 -6.27 16.39
N HIS A 249 0.04 -5.25 17.15
CA HIS A 249 -0.59 -4.96 18.43
C HIS A 249 -1.71 -3.93 18.25
N LEU A 250 -2.89 -4.24 18.78
CA LEU A 250 -4.11 -3.43 18.69
C LEU A 250 -4.63 -3.12 20.12
N PRO A 251 -3.96 -2.22 20.88
CA PRO A 251 -4.30 -1.98 22.28
C PRO A 251 -5.75 -1.53 22.50
N ALA A 252 -6.31 -0.73 21.59
CA ALA A 252 -7.69 -0.25 21.64
C ALA A 252 -8.76 -1.37 21.62
N TRP A 253 -8.34 -2.59 21.28
CA TRP A 253 -9.19 -3.78 21.23
C TRP A 253 -8.76 -4.86 22.21
N ASN A 254 -7.62 -4.68 22.90
CA ASN A 254 -6.95 -5.74 23.65
C ASN A 254 -6.68 -7.00 22.79
N ILE A 255 -6.26 -6.78 21.54
CA ILE A 255 -5.97 -7.82 20.55
C ILE A 255 -4.53 -7.70 20.06
N SER A 256 -3.88 -8.83 19.81
CA SER A 256 -2.69 -8.94 18.98
C SER A 256 -2.97 -9.92 17.85
N ALA A 257 -2.57 -9.59 16.63
CA ALA A 257 -2.62 -10.51 15.50
C ALA A 257 -1.20 -10.94 15.16
N CYS A 258 -0.93 -12.23 15.03
CA CYS A 258 0.37 -12.74 14.59
C CYS A 258 0.22 -13.46 13.26
N LEU A 259 1.09 -13.12 12.32
CA LEU A 259 1.38 -13.93 11.15
C LEU A 259 2.48 -14.91 11.55
N ASN A 260 2.21 -16.21 11.55
CA ASN A 260 3.18 -17.23 11.87
C ASN A 260 3.91 -17.66 10.60
N CYS A 261 5.23 -17.77 10.70
CA CYS A 261 6.08 -18.20 9.58
C CYS A 261 7.09 -19.26 10.03
N ASN A 262 7.43 -20.14 9.10
CA ASN A 262 8.49 -21.13 9.23
C ASN A 262 9.71 -20.69 8.42
N GLY A 263 10.89 -20.69 9.06
CA GLY A 263 12.15 -20.40 8.38
C GLY A 263 12.49 -21.48 7.37
N LEU A 264 12.78 -21.09 6.12
CA LEU A 264 13.29 -22.00 5.11
C LEU A 264 14.82 -22.01 5.16
N MET A 265 15.39 -23.15 5.52
CA MET A 265 16.83 -23.34 5.61
C MET A 265 17.45 -23.36 4.20
N GLY A 266 18.11 -22.29 3.77
CA GLY A 266 18.90 -22.30 2.53
C GLY A 266 20.16 -23.17 2.65
N PRO A 267 20.77 -23.64 1.53
CA PRO A 267 22.10 -24.23 1.55
C PRO A 267 23.09 -23.23 2.18
N ILE A 268 23.93 -23.75 3.07
CA ILE A 268 24.97 -22.98 3.78
C ILE A 268 26.04 -22.58 2.76
N ASP A 269 25.85 -21.46 2.08
CA ASP A 269 26.97 -20.78 1.45
C ASP A 269 27.69 -19.96 2.54
N LYS A 270 29.01 -20.09 2.63
CA LYS A 270 29.88 -19.66 3.75
C LYS A 270 29.82 -18.15 4.09
N LYS A 271 28.97 -17.37 3.41
CA LYS A 271 28.83 -15.92 3.55
C LYS A 271 27.38 -15.42 3.70
N LYS A 272 26.35 -16.28 3.87
CA LYS A 272 24.96 -15.83 4.08
C LYS A 272 24.36 -16.40 5.36
N THR A 273 23.62 -15.55 6.07
CA THR A 273 22.97 -15.80 7.35
C THR A 273 21.85 -16.85 7.23
N ARG A 274 21.57 -17.48 8.38
CA ARG A 274 20.91 -18.78 8.58
C ARG A 274 19.45 -18.91 8.10
N ASP A 275 18.77 -17.84 7.71
CA ASP A 275 17.45 -17.87 7.08
C ASP A 275 17.46 -16.74 6.05
N SER A 276 17.10 -16.97 4.79
CA SER A 276 16.91 -15.88 3.80
C SER A 276 15.46 -15.75 3.34
N TYR A 277 14.62 -16.74 3.64
CA TYR A 277 13.24 -16.83 3.20
C TYR A 277 12.39 -17.47 4.28
N TRP A 278 11.14 -17.03 4.37
CA TRP A 278 10.14 -17.61 5.28
C TRP A 278 8.95 -18.12 4.48
N ALA A 279 8.37 -19.24 4.91
CA ALA A 279 7.08 -19.72 4.43
C ALA A 279 6.00 -19.37 5.46
N ILE A 280 4.89 -18.78 5.00
CA ILE A 280 3.76 -18.47 5.87
C ILE A 280 3.08 -19.77 6.30
N ASP A 281 2.79 -19.90 7.60
CA ASP A 281 2.04 -21.03 8.16
C ASP A 281 0.56 -20.63 8.25
N ASP A 282 0.24 -19.69 9.12
CA ASP A 282 -1.12 -19.19 9.33
C ASP A 282 -1.08 -17.78 9.94
N MET A 283 -2.25 -17.19 10.13
CA MET A 283 -2.50 -16.02 10.94
C MET A 283 -3.40 -16.39 12.12
N GLN A 284 -3.09 -15.87 13.30
CA GLN A 284 -3.85 -16.09 14.52
C GLN A 284 -4.04 -14.79 15.31
N PHE A 285 -5.17 -14.69 16.01
CA PHE A 285 -5.45 -13.60 16.94
C PHE A 285 -5.30 -14.06 18.40
N TYR A 286 -4.82 -13.15 19.24
CA TYR A 286 -4.61 -13.36 20.65
C TYR A 286 -5.07 -12.13 21.43
N ASN A 287 -5.30 -12.28 22.73
CA ASN A 287 -5.45 -11.13 23.63
C ASN A 287 -4.11 -10.36 23.73
N SER A 288 -4.10 -9.03 23.96
CA SER A 288 -2.82 -8.29 24.04
C SER A 288 -1.94 -8.72 25.22
N ASP A 289 -2.53 -9.24 26.30
CA ASP A 289 -1.79 -9.79 27.45
C ASP A 289 -1.19 -11.18 27.15
N PHE A 290 -1.46 -11.73 25.98
CA PHE A 290 -0.96 -13.03 25.55
C PHE A 290 0.54 -12.95 25.21
N ASN A 291 1.35 -13.64 26.02
CA ASN A 291 2.76 -13.82 25.73
C ASN A 291 2.95 -14.98 24.73
N ALA A 292 3.08 -14.65 23.45
CA ALA A 292 3.30 -15.61 22.36
C ALA A 292 4.50 -16.55 22.62
N MET A 293 5.52 -16.10 23.37
CA MET A 293 6.67 -16.93 23.74
C MET A 293 6.29 -18.08 24.68
N GLN A 294 5.40 -17.82 25.65
CA GLN A 294 5.04 -18.78 26.68
C GLN A 294 4.12 -19.87 26.12
N HIS A 295 3.29 -19.52 25.15
CA HIS A 295 2.41 -20.45 24.45
C HIS A 295 3.14 -21.29 23.40
N PHE A 296 4.09 -20.70 22.67
CA PHE A 296 4.98 -21.46 21.79
C PHE A 296 5.72 -22.59 22.52
N LEU A 297 6.20 -22.32 23.75
CA LEU A 297 6.84 -23.33 24.59
C LEU A 297 5.87 -24.39 25.14
N SER A 298 4.58 -24.06 25.29
CA SER A 298 3.59 -24.97 25.87
C SER A 298 2.95 -25.92 24.85
N ARG A 299 3.08 -25.67 23.53
CA ARG A 299 2.39 -26.41 22.44
C ARG A 299 0.87 -26.56 22.65
N GLN A 300 0.28 -25.74 23.52
CA GLN A 300 -1.17 -25.74 23.68
C GLN A 300 -1.78 -25.10 22.45
N ASN A 301 -2.97 -25.53 22.02
CA ASN A 301 -3.70 -24.74 21.03
C ASN A 301 -4.10 -23.41 21.68
N PRO A 302 -4.17 -22.29 20.94
CA PRO A 302 -4.74 -21.06 21.47
C PRO A 302 -6.18 -21.35 21.90
N THR A 303 -6.40 -21.48 23.21
CA THR A 303 -7.70 -21.67 23.81
C THR A 303 -8.35 -20.31 23.95
N SER A 304 -9.10 -19.90 22.92
CA SER A 304 -10.37 -19.17 23.01
C SER A 304 -10.70 -18.63 21.62
N ALA A 305 -11.94 -18.83 21.16
CA ALA A 305 -12.49 -18.07 20.05
C ALA A 305 -12.54 -16.60 20.46
N LEU A 306 -11.47 -15.86 20.16
CA LEU A 306 -11.43 -14.43 20.39
C LEU A 306 -12.49 -13.81 19.48
N ASN A 307 -13.47 -13.10 20.05
CA ASN A 307 -14.44 -12.36 19.24
C ASN A 307 -13.73 -11.12 18.67
N VAL A 308 -13.11 -11.30 17.50
CA VAL A 308 -12.41 -10.24 16.76
C VAL A 308 -13.46 -9.51 15.92
N PRO A 309 -13.61 -8.18 16.06
CA PRO A 309 -14.51 -7.42 15.21
C PRO A 309 -14.16 -7.62 13.73
N VAL A 310 -15.18 -7.82 12.88
CA VAL A 310 -15.00 -8.07 11.44
C VAL A 310 -14.14 -7.00 10.76
N LEU A 311 -14.31 -5.73 11.13
CA LEU A 311 -13.45 -4.63 10.65
C LEU A 311 -11.97 -4.88 10.96
N ILE A 312 -11.64 -5.25 12.19
CA ILE A 312 -10.26 -5.50 12.61
C ILE A 312 -9.69 -6.72 11.91
N CYS A 313 -10.50 -7.76 11.74
CA CYS A 313 -10.11 -8.94 10.99
C CYS A 313 -9.73 -8.57 9.54
N SER A 314 -10.63 -7.86 8.84
CA SER A 314 -10.43 -7.42 7.46
C SER A 314 -9.24 -6.47 7.30
N GLU A 315 -9.07 -5.51 8.21
CA GLU A 315 -7.97 -4.54 8.13
C GLU A 315 -6.59 -5.20 8.31
N ILE A 316 -6.50 -6.18 9.22
CA ILE A 316 -5.25 -6.92 9.41
C ILE A 316 -4.97 -7.86 8.23
N MET A 317 -5.98 -8.53 7.69
CA MET A 317 -5.83 -9.33 6.47
C MET A 317 -5.34 -8.47 5.29
N LEU A 318 -5.89 -7.27 5.13
CA LEU A 318 -5.42 -6.31 4.12
C LEU A 318 -3.96 -5.88 4.35
N ASP A 319 -3.57 -5.59 5.60
CA ASP A 319 -2.18 -5.27 5.95
C ASP A 319 -1.24 -6.47 5.70
N ILE A 320 -1.70 -7.71 5.92
CA ILE A 320 -0.95 -8.95 5.60
C ILE A 320 -0.82 -9.13 4.08
N GLU A 321 -1.89 -8.96 3.30
CA GLU A 321 -1.81 -9.06 1.83
C GLU A 321 -0.83 -8.02 1.27
N ARG A 322 -0.89 -6.77 1.76
CA ARG A 322 0.08 -5.72 1.38
C ARG A 322 1.51 -6.10 1.77
N PHE A 323 1.69 -6.69 2.94
CA PHE A 323 2.98 -7.19 3.39
C PHE A 323 3.49 -8.30 2.46
N ILE A 324 2.67 -9.30 2.15
CA ILE A 324 2.99 -10.38 1.22
C ILE A 324 3.40 -9.80 -0.13
N GLU A 325 2.62 -8.89 -0.72
CA GLU A 325 2.96 -8.26 -2.01
C GLU A 325 4.32 -7.56 -2.00
N SER A 326 4.67 -6.92 -0.87
CA SER A 326 5.95 -6.22 -0.72
C SER A 326 7.15 -7.16 -0.59
N GLN A 327 6.96 -8.38 -0.08
CA GLN A 327 8.05 -9.32 0.25
C GLN A 327 8.05 -10.58 -0.63
N ARG A 328 7.00 -10.82 -1.41
CA ARG A 328 6.84 -12.05 -2.18
C ARG A 328 8.01 -12.23 -3.15
N VAL A 329 8.64 -13.39 -3.07
CA VAL A 329 9.73 -13.75 -3.97
C VAL A 329 9.12 -14.21 -5.29
N GLY A 330 8.93 -13.29 -6.23
CA GLY A 330 8.26 -13.57 -7.50
C GLY A 330 9.07 -14.41 -8.51
N ASN A 331 10.34 -14.71 -8.26
CA ASN A 331 11.19 -15.43 -9.22
C ASN A 331 11.67 -16.79 -8.68
N ARG A 332 11.15 -17.85 -9.32
CA ARG A 332 11.42 -19.28 -9.05
C ARG A 332 12.90 -19.67 -9.11
N SER A 333 13.72 -18.94 -9.88
CA SER A 333 15.14 -19.28 -10.13
C SER A 333 16.12 -18.89 -9.02
N LYS A 334 15.65 -18.22 -7.96
CA LYS A 334 16.47 -17.80 -6.80
C LYS A 334 16.16 -18.52 -5.50
N ILE A 335 15.15 -19.38 -5.50
CA ILE A 335 14.85 -20.23 -4.35
C ILE A 335 15.75 -21.45 -4.51
N PRO A 336 16.75 -21.66 -3.63
CA PRO A 336 17.60 -22.83 -3.71
C PRO A 336 16.73 -24.10 -3.63
N ASP A 337 17.15 -25.20 -4.24
CA ASP A 337 16.58 -26.52 -3.96
C ASP A 337 16.82 -26.85 -2.48
N VAL A 338 15.86 -26.49 -1.64
CA VAL A 338 15.90 -26.72 -0.20
C VAL A 338 15.16 -28.04 0.08
N TYR A 339 15.86 -28.97 0.73
CA TYR A 339 15.40 -30.28 1.24
C TYR A 339 13.90 -30.40 1.53
N ASN A 340 13.27 -31.49 1.04
CA ASN A 340 11.94 -32.10 1.31
C ASN A 340 10.67 -31.21 1.41
N THR A 341 10.80 -29.94 1.76
CA THR A 341 9.77 -28.91 1.72
C THR A 341 9.54 -28.40 0.30
N TRP A 342 10.52 -28.51 -0.60
CA TRP A 342 10.35 -28.13 -2.00
C TRP A 342 9.26 -28.94 -2.72
N THR A 343 9.13 -30.24 -2.47
CA THR A 343 8.12 -31.09 -3.13
C THR A 343 6.71 -30.78 -2.61
N LEU A 344 6.54 -30.68 -1.28
CA LEU A 344 5.28 -30.24 -0.65
C LEU A 344 4.92 -28.79 -1.02
N TRP A 345 5.93 -27.92 -1.12
CA TRP A 345 5.79 -26.56 -1.62
C TRP A 345 5.38 -26.57 -3.08
N LYS A 346 5.98 -27.38 -3.96
CA LYS A 346 5.71 -27.45 -5.39
C LYS A 346 4.32 -28.03 -5.71
N GLU A 347 3.85 -28.99 -4.92
CA GLU A 347 2.49 -29.54 -5.00
C GLU A 347 1.43 -28.55 -4.50
N ARG A 348 1.69 -27.80 -3.43
CA ARG A 348 0.77 -26.76 -2.91
C ARG A 348 0.86 -25.40 -3.63
N ASN A 349 2.05 -25.01 -4.10
CA ASN A 349 2.34 -23.79 -4.88
C ASN A 349 2.25 -24.00 -6.40
N HIS A 350 1.78 -25.15 -6.89
CA HIS A 350 1.24 -25.18 -8.25
C HIS A 350 0.10 -24.13 -8.37
N ASN A 351 -0.58 -23.84 -7.26
CA ASN A 351 -1.53 -22.74 -7.07
C ASN A 351 -0.87 -21.36 -6.82
N ALA A 352 0.47 -21.21 -6.83
CA ALA A 352 1.12 -19.90 -6.77
C ALA A 352 1.17 -19.20 -8.15
N ASN A 353 0.86 -19.95 -9.22
CA ASN A 353 0.31 -19.43 -10.48
C ASN A 353 -1.24 -19.39 -10.46
N GLY A 354 -1.85 -19.54 -9.29
CA GLY A 354 -3.30 -19.61 -9.11
C GLY A 354 -3.99 -18.26 -9.08
N GLU A 355 -5.17 -18.22 -8.47
CA GLU A 355 -6.07 -17.07 -8.44
C GLU A 355 -5.40 -15.78 -7.95
N LEU A 356 -5.89 -14.64 -8.44
CA LEU A 356 -5.46 -13.34 -7.95
C LEU A 356 -5.90 -13.19 -6.48
N ASN A 357 -5.02 -12.63 -5.65
CA ASN A 357 -5.40 -12.18 -4.31
C ASN A 357 -6.38 -10.98 -4.39
N SER A 358 -6.94 -10.60 -3.25
CA SER A 358 -7.97 -9.56 -3.18
C SER A 358 -7.49 -8.24 -3.79
N ILE A 359 -6.26 -7.82 -3.46
CA ILE A 359 -5.68 -6.58 -3.98
C ILE A 359 -5.50 -6.64 -5.51
N ALA A 360 -5.01 -7.76 -6.06
CA ALA A 360 -4.84 -7.90 -7.51
C ALA A 360 -6.18 -7.99 -8.26
N ASN A 361 -7.25 -8.52 -7.64
CA ASN A 361 -8.60 -8.45 -8.19
C ASN A 361 -9.13 -7.01 -8.21
N THR A 362 -8.91 -6.21 -7.17
CA THR A 362 -9.22 -4.77 -7.20
C THR A 362 -8.52 -4.07 -8.36
N ARG A 363 -7.22 -4.34 -8.58
CA ARG A 363 -6.49 -3.79 -9.73
C ARG A 363 -7.09 -4.22 -11.06
N LYS A 364 -7.48 -5.49 -11.19
CA LYS A 364 -8.13 -6.02 -12.39
C LYS A 364 -9.42 -5.25 -12.70
N ASN A 365 -10.25 -5.00 -11.69
CA ASN A 365 -11.50 -4.25 -11.84
C ASN A 365 -11.23 -2.80 -12.24
N ILE A 366 -10.28 -2.12 -11.57
CA ILE A 366 -9.88 -0.76 -11.94
C ILE A 366 -9.35 -0.72 -13.38
N LEU A 367 -8.57 -1.72 -13.80
CA LEU A 367 -8.06 -1.82 -15.17
C LEU A 367 -9.19 -2.01 -16.20
N HIS A 368 -10.21 -2.82 -15.91
CA HIS A 368 -11.39 -2.94 -16.78
C HIS A 368 -12.06 -1.57 -17.02
N ASP A 369 -12.12 -0.72 -16.00
CA ASP A 369 -12.73 0.60 -16.10
C ASP A 369 -11.86 1.63 -16.85
N ILE A 370 -10.56 1.64 -16.61
CA ILE A 370 -9.68 2.70 -17.13
C ILE A 370 -9.13 2.38 -18.52
N LEU A 371 -8.84 1.11 -18.83
CA LEU A 371 -8.19 0.70 -20.08
C LEU A 371 -8.91 1.21 -21.34
N PRO A 372 -10.25 1.17 -21.44
CA PRO A 372 -10.97 1.66 -22.62
C PRO A 372 -10.75 3.15 -22.91
N THR A 373 -10.37 3.93 -21.90
CA THR A 373 -10.16 5.38 -22.02
C THR A 373 -8.71 5.75 -22.41
N LEU A 374 -7.81 4.76 -22.45
CA LEU A 374 -6.39 4.99 -22.69
C LEU A 374 -6.05 5.00 -24.18
N SER A 375 -4.97 5.69 -24.54
CA SER A 375 -4.48 5.71 -25.93
C SER A 375 -3.99 4.35 -26.44
N ILE A 376 -3.79 3.38 -25.54
CA ILE A 376 -3.34 2.01 -25.85
C ILE A 376 -4.49 0.99 -25.81
N ALA A 377 -5.75 1.44 -25.69
CA ALA A 377 -6.91 0.57 -25.49
C ALA A 377 -7.01 -0.56 -26.52
N SER A 378 -6.79 -0.25 -27.81
CA SER A 378 -6.88 -1.23 -28.91
C SER A 378 -5.82 -2.33 -28.87
N GLN A 379 -4.77 -2.16 -28.06
CA GLN A 379 -3.66 -3.11 -27.88
C GLN A 379 -3.79 -3.90 -26.57
N CYS A 380 -4.79 -3.61 -25.74
CA CYS A 380 -4.91 -4.17 -24.40
C CYS A 380 -6.11 -5.10 -24.29
N SER A 381 -5.92 -6.27 -23.67
CA SER A 381 -7.02 -7.11 -23.21
C SER A 381 -6.67 -7.74 -21.86
N ILE A 382 -7.68 -8.12 -21.06
CA ILE A 382 -7.46 -8.79 -19.78
C ILE A 382 -7.93 -10.24 -19.94
N THR A 383 -7.03 -11.19 -19.68
CA THR A 383 -7.31 -12.63 -19.76
C THR A 383 -6.77 -13.35 -18.53
N GLY A 384 -7.65 -14.00 -17.77
CA GLY A 384 -7.26 -14.70 -16.53
C GLY A 384 -6.58 -13.77 -15.53
N LEU A 385 -5.29 -14.05 -15.26
CA LEU A 385 -4.41 -13.34 -14.32
C LEU A 385 -3.57 -12.23 -14.97
N HIS A 386 -3.71 -12.03 -16.28
CA HIS A 386 -2.81 -11.19 -17.07
C HIS A 386 -3.53 -10.03 -17.76
N LEU A 387 -2.85 -8.89 -17.80
CA LEU A 387 -3.07 -7.85 -18.80
C LEU A 387 -2.21 -8.18 -20.02
N VAL A 388 -2.86 -8.50 -21.13
CA VAL A 388 -2.23 -8.82 -22.41
C VAL A 388 -2.05 -7.53 -23.21
N ILE A 389 -0.84 -7.33 -23.72
CA ILE A 389 -0.46 -6.20 -24.55
C ILE A 389 -0.02 -6.73 -25.90
N ASP A 390 -0.80 -6.44 -26.94
CA ASP A 390 -0.40 -6.70 -28.32
C ASP A 390 0.49 -5.54 -28.82
N GLY A 391 1.80 -5.71 -28.68
CA GLY A 391 2.79 -4.73 -29.12
C GLY A 391 3.04 -4.79 -30.62
N THR A 392 4.00 -4.00 -31.12
CA THR A 392 4.40 -4.04 -32.53
C THR A 392 5.28 -5.25 -32.82
N MET A 393 6.22 -5.55 -31.91
CA MET A 393 7.21 -6.61 -32.03
C MET A 393 6.76 -7.95 -31.45
N ASP A 394 5.86 -8.00 -30.47
CA ASP A 394 5.36 -9.26 -29.89
C ASP A 394 4.10 -9.05 -29.04
N THR A 395 3.52 -10.14 -28.53
CA THR A 395 2.45 -10.13 -27.53
C THR A 395 3.00 -10.41 -26.14
N TYR A 396 2.70 -9.52 -25.19
CA TYR A 396 3.23 -9.56 -23.82
C TYR A 396 2.14 -9.82 -22.80
N PHE A 397 2.47 -10.56 -21.74
CA PHE A 397 1.56 -10.88 -20.65
C PHE A 397 2.09 -10.24 -19.36
N ILE A 398 1.37 -9.27 -18.82
CA ILE A 398 1.71 -8.60 -17.56
C ILE A 398 0.87 -9.23 -16.44
N HIS A 399 1.50 -9.94 -15.50
CA HIS A 399 0.80 -10.56 -14.38
C HIS A 399 0.25 -9.50 -13.40
N LEU A 400 -1.05 -9.54 -13.12
CA LEU A 400 -1.77 -8.49 -12.37
C LEU A 400 -1.39 -8.41 -10.89
N GLY A 401 -0.86 -9.49 -10.30
CA GLY A 401 -0.39 -9.50 -8.91
C GLY A 401 1.09 -9.12 -8.71
N THR A 402 1.93 -9.21 -9.75
CA THR A 402 3.40 -9.07 -9.60
C THR A 402 4.01 -8.08 -10.58
N SER A 403 3.24 -7.63 -11.57
CA SER A 403 3.69 -6.88 -12.75
C SER A 403 4.77 -7.57 -13.60
N HIS A 404 5.08 -8.84 -13.35
CA HIS A 404 6.05 -9.57 -14.17
C HIS A 404 5.55 -9.67 -15.61
N VAL A 405 6.48 -9.52 -16.56
CA VAL A 405 6.19 -9.55 -17.99
C VAL A 405 6.66 -10.89 -18.54
N TYR A 406 5.85 -11.51 -19.37
CA TYR A 406 6.15 -12.78 -20.05
C TYR A 406 5.94 -12.61 -21.56
N LEU A 407 6.73 -13.32 -22.37
CA LEU A 407 6.51 -13.50 -23.80
C LEU A 407 5.68 -14.78 -23.97
N GLY A 408 4.38 -14.70 -24.25
CA GLY A 408 3.52 -15.89 -24.11
C GLY A 408 3.23 -16.30 -22.65
N VAL A 409 2.34 -17.29 -22.46
CA VAL A 409 1.82 -17.68 -21.13
C VAL A 409 2.82 -18.55 -20.34
N ASP A 410 3.80 -19.19 -20.99
CA ASP A 410 4.69 -20.20 -20.39
C ASP A 410 6.21 -19.93 -20.53
N GLN A 411 6.64 -18.73 -20.96
CA GLN A 411 8.07 -18.42 -21.14
C GLN A 411 8.71 -17.73 -19.93
N GLU A 412 10.03 -17.50 -20.00
CA GLU A 412 10.79 -16.78 -18.98
C GLU A 412 10.33 -15.32 -18.82
N SER A 413 10.34 -14.86 -17.57
CA SER A 413 9.97 -13.48 -17.22
C SER A 413 10.99 -12.48 -17.78
N LEU A 414 10.51 -11.49 -18.54
CA LEU A 414 11.32 -10.40 -19.05
C LEU A 414 11.63 -9.38 -17.93
N PRO A 415 12.91 -9.14 -17.58
CA PRO A 415 13.28 -8.16 -16.56
C PRO A 415 13.15 -6.73 -17.12
N ILE A 416 11.93 -6.21 -17.09
CA ILE A 416 11.59 -4.91 -17.62
C ILE A 416 11.44 -3.89 -16.49
N ARG A 417 12.18 -2.78 -16.62
CA ARG A 417 12.05 -1.62 -15.73
C ARG A 417 11.58 -0.41 -16.54
N PRO A 418 10.42 0.19 -16.20
CA PRO A 418 10.01 1.44 -16.80
C PRO A 418 11.02 2.55 -16.53
N ASN A 419 11.16 3.48 -17.46
CA ASN A 419 11.96 4.69 -17.26
C ASN A 419 11.12 5.87 -16.74
N LEU A 420 11.79 6.92 -16.27
CA LEU A 420 11.16 8.11 -15.69
C LEU A 420 10.31 8.93 -16.68
N SER A 421 10.63 8.92 -17.99
CA SER A 421 9.91 9.70 -19.00
C SER A 421 8.53 9.11 -19.30
N ILE A 422 8.42 7.78 -19.37
CA ILE A 422 7.14 7.07 -19.50
C ILE A 422 6.26 7.34 -18.29
N PHE A 423 6.84 7.33 -17.08
CA PHE A 423 6.15 7.64 -15.83
C PHE A 423 5.37 8.97 -15.89
N THR A 424 6.01 10.00 -16.43
CA THR A 424 5.42 11.34 -16.54
C THR A 424 4.32 11.41 -17.61
N LYS A 425 4.45 10.61 -18.69
CA LYS A 425 3.44 10.52 -19.76
C LYS A 425 2.17 9.83 -19.25
N VAL A 426 2.32 8.68 -18.58
CA VAL A 426 1.20 7.92 -18.02
C VAL A 426 0.46 8.73 -16.96
N GLN A 427 1.18 9.41 -16.06
CA GLN A 427 0.56 10.29 -15.05
C GLN A 427 -0.27 11.44 -15.62
N LYS A 428 -0.03 11.86 -16.87
CA LYS A 428 -0.83 12.89 -17.54
C LYS A 428 -2.05 12.34 -18.27
N GLN A 429 -2.03 11.06 -18.63
CA GLN A 429 -3.08 10.43 -19.44
C GLN A 429 -4.04 9.59 -18.61
N VAL A 430 -3.60 9.12 -17.44
CA VAL A 430 -4.35 8.19 -16.60
C VAL A 430 -4.75 8.88 -15.29
N TRP A 431 -6.05 8.89 -15.02
CA TRP A 431 -6.56 9.09 -13.67
C TRP A 431 -6.63 7.74 -12.95
N LEU A 432 -6.22 7.72 -11.68
CA LEU A 432 -6.39 6.56 -10.80
C LEU A 432 -7.21 6.95 -9.57
N PRO A 433 -7.98 6.01 -9.01
CA PRO A 433 -8.84 6.28 -7.87
C PRO A 433 -8.08 6.53 -6.56
N PHE A 434 -6.83 6.06 -6.43
CA PHE A 434 -6.01 6.28 -5.24
C PHE A 434 -4.51 6.38 -5.52
N GLU A 435 -3.79 7.03 -4.61
CA GLU A 435 -2.37 7.34 -4.76
C GLU A 435 -1.44 6.17 -4.49
N ASN A 436 -1.75 5.27 -3.55
CA ASN A 436 -0.76 4.46 -2.84
C ASN A 436 -0.43 3.09 -3.45
N ASP A 437 -1.02 2.68 -4.58
CA ASP A 437 -0.73 1.37 -5.18
C ASP A 437 0.41 1.44 -6.20
N HIS A 438 1.61 1.07 -5.76
CA HIS A 438 2.80 1.05 -6.62
C HIS A 438 2.73 0.00 -7.74
N MET A 439 2.01 -1.10 -7.51
CA MET A 439 1.94 -2.22 -8.44
C MET A 439 1.03 -1.88 -9.61
N LEU A 440 -0.12 -1.26 -9.38
CA LEU A 440 -1.00 -0.76 -10.44
C LEU A 440 -0.26 0.22 -11.36
N TRP A 441 0.50 1.16 -10.78
CA TRP A 441 1.38 2.04 -11.57
C TRP A 441 2.44 1.25 -12.34
N SER A 442 3.07 0.24 -11.74
CA SER A 442 4.06 -0.61 -12.42
C SER A 442 3.45 -1.33 -13.63
N ILE A 443 2.25 -1.90 -13.48
CA ILE A 443 1.49 -2.56 -14.54
C ILE A 443 1.21 -1.58 -15.69
N LEU A 444 0.65 -0.41 -15.38
CA LEU A 444 0.33 0.60 -16.39
C LEU A 444 1.58 1.12 -17.12
N HIS A 445 2.67 1.39 -16.40
CA HIS A 445 3.90 1.83 -17.05
C HIS A 445 4.47 0.79 -18.01
N LYS A 446 4.42 -0.49 -17.62
CA LYS A 446 4.84 -1.58 -18.50
C LYS A 446 3.90 -1.70 -19.69
N ALA A 447 2.60 -1.59 -19.50
CA ALA A 447 1.61 -1.60 -20.58
C ALA A 447 1.88 -0.52 -21.63
N PHE A 448 2.04 0.74 -21.21
CA PHE A 448 2.35 1.85 -22.13
C PHE A 448 3.71 1.69 -22.82
N MET A 449 4.70 1.13 -22.13
CA MET A 449 6.00 0.90 -22.72
C MET A 449 5.95 -0.20 -23.77
N LEU A 450 5.25 -1.31 -23.48
CA LEU A 450 5.14 -2.49 -24.34
C LEU A 450 4.21 -2.27 -25.55
N ALA A 451 3.19 -1.42 -25.42
CA ALA A 451 2.40 -0.95 -26.55
C ALA A 451 3.23 -0.16 -27.59
N ASP A 452 4.38 0.39 -27.16
CA ASP A 452 5.35 1.10 -28.01
C ASP A 452 6.68 0.32 -28.07
N ASP A 453 6.65 -1.01 -28.03
CA ASP A 453 7.83 -1.88 -27.91
C ASP A 453 8.95 -1.63 -28.95
N HIS A 454 8.59 -1.27 -30.19
CA HIS A 454 9.52 -0.89 -31.26
C HIS A 454 10.40 0.32 -30.89
N LYS A 455 9.97 1.16 -29.95
CA LYS A 455 10.73 2.31 -29.41
C LYS A 455 11.65 1.93 -28.25
N ILE A 456 11.55 0.71 -27.72
CA ILE A 456 12.34 0.28 -26.57
C ILE A 456 13.77 -0.05 -27.02
N ASN A 457 14.74 0.76 -26.60
CA ASN A 457 16.16 0.50 -26.81
C ASN A 457 16.72 -0.45 -25.74
N ASN A 458 16.14 -1.64 -25.62
CA ASN A 458 16.63 -2.71 -24.74
C ASN A 458 17.08 -3.88 -25.62
N ARG A 459 18.37 -4.22 -25.55
CA ARG A 459 18.97 -5.29 -26.37
C ARG A 459 18.26 -6.63 -26.15
N TYR A 460 17.91 -6.97 -24.91
CA TYR A 460 17.26 -8.24 -24.59
C TYR A 460 15.87 -8.34 -25.23
N ILE A 461 15.05 -7.29 -25.12
CA ILE A 461 13.74 -7.25 -25.79
C ILE A 461 13.89 -7.36 -27.30
N ARG A 462 14.81 -6.61 -27.92
CA ARG A 462 15.03 -6.67 -29.38
C ARG A 462 15.52 -8.03 -29.88
N THR A 463 16.21 -8.81 -29.02
CA THR A 463 16.69 -10.14 -29.37
C THR A 463 15.59 -11.21 -29.24
N HIS A 464 14.69 -11.09 -28.24
CA HIS A 464 13.73 -12.13 -27.88
C HIS A 464 12.29 -11.85 -28.37
N ALA A 465 11.88 -10.58 -28.48
CA ALA A 465 10.59 -10.20 -29.05
C ALA A 465 10.69 -10.23 -30.59
N LYS A 466 10.09 -11.24 -31.21
CA LYS A 466 10.11 -11.41 -32.68
C LYS A 466 8.75 -11.92 -33.13
N ARG A 467 7.91 -11.00 -33.60
CA ARG A 467 6.71 -11.35 -34.36
C ARG A 467 7.17 -12.14 -35.58
N GLU A 468 6.88 -13.43 -35.60
CA GLU A 468 7.06 -14.21 -36.81
C GLU A 468 6.16 -13.59 -37.88
N SER A 469 6.77 -13.00 -38.91
CA SER A 469 6.05 -12.64 -40.12
C SER A 469 5.54 -13.94 -40.72
N GLY A 470 4.23 -14.20 -40.59
CA GLY A 470 3.58 -15.40 -41.13
C GLY A 470 3.85 -15.59 -42.63
N PRO A 471 3.58 -16.79 -43.17
CA PRO A 471 2.17 -17.16 -43.32
C PRO A 471 1.86 -18.64 -43.05
N SER A 472 0.68 -18.95 -42.51
CA SER A 472 -0.27 -19.91 -43.10
C SER A 472 -1.55 -20.00 -42.27
N ASN A 473 -2.64 -19.73 -42.97
CA ASN A 473 -4.01 -20.08 -42.63
C ASN A 473 -4.10 -21.56 -42.19
N PRO A 474 -4.69 -21.93 -41.04
CA PRO A 474 -5.16 -23.29 -40.88
C PRO A 474 -6.47 -23.39 -41.67
N ALA A 475 -6.42 -24.10 -42.79
CA ALA A 475 -7.63 -24.55 -43.46
C ALA A 475 -8.39 -25.50 -42.53
N ILE A 476 -9.67 -25.15 -42.30
CA ILE A 476 -10.82 -25.95 -41.83
C ILE A 476 -10.70 -26.60 -40.46
#